data_AF-X1BH43-F1
#
_entry.id   AF-X1BH43-F1
#
_cell.length_a   1.000
_cell.length_b   1.000
_cell.length_c   1.000
_cell.angle_alpha   90.00
_cell.angle_beta   90.00
_cell.angle_gamma   90.00
#
_symmetry.space_group_name_H-M   'P 1'
#
loop_
_entity.id
_entity.type
_entity.pdbx_description
1 polymer ?
#
loop_
_entity_poly.entity_id
_entity_poly.type
_entity_poly.pdbx_seq_one_letter_code
_entity_poly.pdbx_strand_id
1 'polypeptide(L)'
;VFHVLEQLGITYTVVSRTAGDKRITYSELDDKRVGATSLIINTTPLGMYPKPETFPPLPYEALHPDHLLFDLVYNPAKTTFLTRGEKYGAQIVNGHDMLIYQAEASWEIWNQG
;
A
#
# COMPACT_ATOMS: atom_id res chain seq x y z
N VAL A 1 8.84 4.62 -2.32
CA VAL A 1 7.68 4.24 -3.17
C VAL A 1 7.57 5.14 -4.39
N PHE A 2 7.20 6.42 -4.27
CA PHE A 2 7.02 7.31 -5.45
C PHE A 2 8.20 7.35 -6.40
N HIS A 3 9.42 7.54 -5.87
CA HIS A 3 10.64 7.53 -6.68
C HIS A 3 10.81 6.25 -7.51
N VAL A 4 10.52 5.09 -6.93
CA VAL A 4 10.62 3.79 -7.63
C VAL A 4 9.56 3.66 -8.70
N LEU A 5 8.31 4.08 -8.42
CA LEU A 5 7.24 4.08 -9.41
C LEU A 5 7.58 4.98 -10.60
N GLU A 6 8.17 6.16 -10.34
CA GLU A 6 8.62 7.09 -11.39
C GLU A 6 9.76 6.50 -12.22
N GLN A 7 10.76 5.87 -11.57
CA GLN A 7 11.85 5.20 -12.27
C GLN A 7 11.37 4.04 -13.16
N LEU A 8 10.33 3.33 -12.73
CA LEU A 8 9.71 2.25 -13.48
C LEU A 8 8.69 2.74 -14.54
N GLY A 9 8.44 4.06 -14.62
CA GLY A 9 7.46 4.63 -15.55
C GLY A 9 6.01 4.26 -15.23
N ILE A 10 5.71 3.88 -13.99
CA ILE A 10 4.37 3.48 -13.54
C ILE A 10 3.59 4.74 -13.17
N THR A 11 2.43 4.93 -13.81
CA THR A 11 1.51 6.01 -13.45
C THR A 11 0.79 5.67 -12.14
N TYR A 12 0.64 6.65 -11.27
CA TYR A 12 0.02 6.45 -9.97
C TYR A 12 -0.89 7.61 -9.58
N THR A 13 -1.87 7.31 -8.75
CA THR A 13 -2.74 8.30 -8.09
C THR A 13 -2.46 8.27 -6.60
N VAL A 14 -2.28 9.44 -5.99
CA VAL A 14 -2.07 9.55 -4.54
C VAL A 14 -3.39 9.85 -3.86
N VAL A 15 -3.77 9.01 -2.89
CA VAL A 15 -5.00 9.15 -2.11
C VAL A 15 -4.65 9.51 -0.68
N SER A 16 -5.30 10.53 -0.11
CA SER A 16 -5.06 10.94 1.28
C SER A 16 -6.31 11.52 1.96
N ARG A 17 -6.20 11.92 3.24
CA ARG A 17 -7.32 12.56 3.96
C ARG A 17 -7.56 14.01 3.53
N THR A 18 -6.55 14.65 2.95
CA THR A 18 -6.57 16.06 2.57
C THR A 18 -6.28 16.19 1.08
N ALA A 19 -7.09 16.99 0.38
CA ALA A 19 -6.78 17.35 -0.99
C ALA A 19 -5.45 18.12 -1.06
N GLY A 20 -4.74 18.00 -2.18
CA GLY A 20 -3.49 18.70 -2.41
C GLY A 20 -3.06 18.60 -3.86
N ASP A 21 -1.94 19.23 -4.20
CA ASP A 21 -1.45 19.17 -5.57
C ASP A 21 -1.13 17.72 -5.98
N LYS A 22 -1.79 17.24 -7.03
CA LYS A 22 -1.76 15.85 -7.54
C LYS A 22 -2.23 14.77 -6.55
N ARG A 23 -3.04 15.12 -5.54
CA ARG A 23 -3.62 14.16 -4.57
C ARG A 23 -5.13 14.28 -4.51
N ILE A 24 -5.82 13.14 -4.52
CA ILE A 24 -7.26 13.06 -4.29
C ILE A 24 -7.55 12.62 -2.86
N THR A 25 -8.74 12.94 -2.38
CA THR A 25 -9.23 12.46 -1.09
C THR A 25 -9.85 11.07 -1.20
N TYR A 26 -9.97 10.37 -0.06
CA TYR A 26 -10.71 9.11 -0.01
C TYR A 26 -12.18 9.25 -0.45
N SER A 27 -12.81 10.41 -0.23
CA SER A 27 -14.18 10.69 -0.71
C SER A 27 -14.29 10.85 -2.23
N GLU A 28 -13.18 11.08 -2.92
CA GLU A 28 -13.12 11.16 -4.39
C GLU A 28 -12.78 9.81 -5.03
N LEU A 29 -12.51 8.78 -4.21
CA LEU A 29 -12.27 7.43 -4.67
C LEU A 29 -13.61 6.74 -4.94
N ASP A 30 -13.75 6.17 -6.13
CA ASP A 30 -14.92 5.40 -6.54
C ASP A 30 -14.51 3.98 -7.00
N ASP A 31 -15.50 3.10 -7.11
CA ASP A 31 -15.33 1.71 -7.53
C ASP A 31 -14.64 1.60 -8.90
N LYS A 32 -14.90 2.58 -9.80
CA LYS A 32 -14.32 2.60 -11.15
C LYS A 32 -12.82 2.86 -11.12
N ARG A 33 -12.37 3.82 -10.30
CA ARG A 33 -10.96 4.13 -10.12
C ARG A 33 -10.23 2.95 -9.49
N VAL A 34 -10.82 2.33 -8.47
CA VAL A 34 -10.23 1.15 -7.83
C VAL A 34 -10.15 0.00 -8.82
N GLY A 35 -11.26 -0.38 -9.48
CA GLY A 35 -11.29 -1.47 -10.44
C GLY A 35 -10.42 -1.27 -11.69
N ALA A 36 -9.97 -0.04 -11.98
CA ALA A 36 -9.03 0.24 -13.06
C ALA A 36 -7.54 0.15 -12.63
N THR A 37 -7.27 -0.11 -11.35
CA THR A 37 -5.91 -0.27 -10.82
C THR A 37 -5.58 -1.74 -10.57
N SER A 38 -4.30 -2.09 -10.69
CA SER A 38 -3.83 -3.44 -10.35
C SER A 38 -2.99 -3.44 -9.07
N LEU A 39 -2.48 -2.29 -8.63
CA LEU A 39 -1.60 -2.19 -7.46
C LEU A 39 -2.09 -1.06 -6.55
N ILE A 40 -2.36 -1.41 -5.29
CA ILE A 40 -2.76 -0.48 -4.24
C ILE A 40 -1.76 -0.60 -3.10
N ILE A 41 -1.08 0.50 -2.77
CA ILE A 41 -0.03 0.53 -1.74
C ILE A 41 -0.50 1.35 -0.55
N ASN A 42 -0.65 0.71 0.62
CA ASN A 42 -0.83 1.43 1.88
C ASN A 42 0.52 1.97 2.36
N THR A 43 0.63 3.30 2.39
CA THR A 43 1.80 4.02 2.92
C THR A 43 1.46 4.82 4.19
N THR A 44 0.30 4.54 4.79
CA THR A 44 -0.17 5.20 6.01
C THR A 44 0.11 4.33 7.25
N PRO A 45 0.19 4.92 8.45
CA PRO A 45 0.34 4.14 9.68
C PRO A 45 -0.96 3.42 10.13
N LEU A 46 -2.02 3.42 9.30
CA LEU A 46 -3.25 2.71 9.61
C LEU A 46 -3.00 1.20 9.63
N GLY A 47 -3.52 0.52 10.63
CA GLY A 47 -3.32 -0.91 10.87
C GLY A 47 -2.10 -1.22 11.75
N MET A 48 -1.30 -0.22 12.12
CA MET A 48 -0.20 -0.38 13.10
C MET A 48 -0.71 -0.41 14.55
N TYR A 49 0.04 -1.06 15.43
CA TYR A 49 -0.14 -0.90 16.88
C TYR A 49 0.01 0.59 17.27
N PRO A 50 -0.85 1.13 18.17
CA PRO A 50 -1.85 0.46 19.01
C PRO A 50 -3.25 0.32 18.41
N LYS A 51 -3.44 0.66 17.12
CA LYS A 51 -4.75 0.67 16.45
C LYS A 51 -4.82 -0.30 15.25
N PRO A 52 -4.62 -1.61 15.46
CA PRO A 52 -4.56 -2.60 14.37
C PRO A 52 -5.86 -2.73 13.56
N GLU A 53 -6.98 -2.29 14.13
CA GLU A 53 -8.31 -2.27 13.52
C GLU A 53 -8.49 -1.16 12.49
N THR A 54 -7.57 -0.19 12.42
CA THR A 54 -7.64 0.90 11.45
C THR A 54 -7.18 0.44 10.07
N PHE A 55 -7.77 0.99 9.01
CA PHE A 55 -7.43 0.68 7.62
C PHE A 55 -7.81 1.86 6.71
N PRO A 56 -7.18 2.00 5.53
CA PRO A 56 -7.56 3.01 4.56
C PRO A 56 -9.01 2.83 4.10
N PRO A 57 -9.84 3.89 4.07
CA PRO A 57 -11.21 3.80 3.58
C PRO A 57 -11.20 3.67 2.05
N LEU A 58 -11.29 2.44 1.56
CA LEU A 58 -11.36 2.06 0.15
C LEU A 58 -12.70 1.36 -0.12
N PRO A 59 -13.23 1.40 -1.35
CA PRO A 59 -14.33 0.54 -1.77
C PRO A 59 -13.80 -0.89 -1.97
N TYR A 60 -13.66 -1.63 -0.87
CA TYR A 60 -13.10 -2.98 -0.90
C TYR A 60 -13.94 -3.95 -1.73
N GLU A 61 -15.24 -3.69 -1.84
CA GLU A 61 -16.19 -4.45 -2.65
C GLU A 61 -15.89 -4.37 -4.16
N ALA A 62 -15.12 -3.37 -4.60
CA ALA A 62 -14.68 -3.22 -5.99
C ALA A 62 -13.38 -3.98 -6.31
N LEU A 63 -12.76 -4.63 -5.31
CA LEU A 63 -11.57 -5.44 -5.51
C LEU A 63 -11.90 -6.74 -6.25
N HIS A 64 -10.90 -7.25 -6.97
CA HIS A 64 -10.97 -8.51 -7.72
C HIS A 64 -9.58 -9.17 -7.76
N PRO A 65 -9.46 -10.44 -8.22
CA PRO A 65 -8.23 -11.22 -8.12
C PRO A 65 -6.98 -10.65 -8.80
N ASP A 66 -7.12 -9.72 -9.75
CA ASP A 66 -5.97 -9.07 -10.40
C ASP A 66 -5.43 -7.86 -9.60
N HIS A 67 -6.04 -7.54 -8.46
CA HIS A 67 -5.52 -6.54 -7.55
C HIS A 67 -4.43 -7.14 -6.65
N LEU A 68 -3.36 -6.36 -6.49
CA LEU A 68 -2.33 -6.55 -5.49
C LEU A 68 -2.41 -5.43 -4.45
N LEU A 69 -2.68 -5.81 -3.19
CA LEU A 69 -2.55 -4.93 -2.05
C LEU A 69 -1.17 -5.08 -1.42
N PHE A 70 -0.42 -3.98 -1.35
CA PHE A 70 0.87 -3.92 -0.70
C PHE A 70 0.81 -3.04 0.54
N ASP A 71 1.16 -3.56 1.71
CA ASP A 71 1.19 -2.78 2.94
C ASP A 71 2.63 -2.55 3.40
N LEU A 72 3.04 -1.30 3.62
CA LEU A 72 4.35 -1.00 4.22
C LEU A 72 4.40 -1.32 5.73
N VAL A 73 3.25 -1.56 6.36
CA VAL A 73 3.17 -2.02 7.74
C VAL A 73 3.58 -3.49 7.81
N TYR A 74 4.53 -3.79 8.69
CA TYR A 74 5.07 -5.14 8.92
C TYR A 74 4.65 -5.74 10.28
N ASN A 75 4.18 -4.90 11.22
CA ASN A 75 3.65 -5.35 12.50
C ASN A 75 2.32 -4.63 12.78
N PRO A 76 1.19 -5.36 12.84
CA PRO A 76 1.03 -6.82 12.69
C PRO A 76 1.35 -7.32 11.26
N ALA A 77 1.72 -8.60 11.13
CA ALA A 77 2.09 -9.21 9.85
C ALA A 77 0.96 -9.21 8.80
N LYS A 78 -0.30 -9.19 9.27
CA LYS A 78 -1.49 -9.08 8.45
C LYS A 78 -2.41 -8.00 9.02
N THR A 79 -2.43 -6.84 8.37
CA THR A 79 -3.25 -5.71 8.79
C THR A 79 -4.72 -5.89 8.39
N THR A 80 -5.60 -5.04 8.93
CA THR A 80 -7.02 -5.03 8.52
C THR A 80 -7.18 -4.67 7.04
N PHE A 81 -6.29 -3.84 6.48
CA PHE A 81 -6.23 -3.54 5.05
C PHE A 81 -6.02 -4.80 4.21
N LEU A 82 -4.98 -5.58 4.52
CA LEU A 82 -4.69 -6.83 3.80
C LEU A 82 -5.80 -7.87 4.00
N THR A 83 -6.30 -8.01 5.24
CA THR A 83 -7.39 -8.95 5.55
C THR A 83 -8.66 -8.65 4.76
N ARG A 84 -9.01 -7.37 4.60
CA ARG A 84 -10.17 -6.97 3.80
C ARG A 84 -9.95 -7.23 2.31
N GLY A 85 -8.76 -6.94 1.78
CA GLY A 85 -8.47 -7.23 0.38
C GLY A 85 -8.57 -8.70 0.02
N GLU A 86 -7.95 -9.55 0.83
CA GLU A 86 -7.98 -11.01 0.64
C GLU A 86 -9.41 -11.54 0.68
N LYS A 87 -10.27 -11.00 1.56
CA LYS A 87 -11.70 -11.36 1.61
C LYS A 87 -12.42 -11.12 0.28
N TYR A 88 -12.04 -10.10 -0.47
CA TYR A 88 -12.59 -9.80 -1.80
C TYR A 88 -11.72 -10.37 -2.95
N GLY A 89 -10.80 -11.27 -2.64
CA GLY A 89 -10.02 -12.04 -3.62
C GLY A 89 -8.73 -11.38 -4.09
N ALA A 90 -8.37 -10.19 -3.60
CA ALA A 90 -7.12 -9.54 -3.96
C ALA A 90 -5.90 -10.33 -3.43
N GLN A 91 -4.79 -10.28 -4.18
CA GLN A 91 -3.49 -10.72 -3.69
C GLN A 91 -2.95 -9.74 -2.64
N ILE A 92 -2.21 -10.24 -1.65
CA ILE A 92 -1.69 -9.42 -0.54
C ILE A 92 -0.19 -9.62 -0.35
N VAL A 93 0.51 -8.52 -0.06
CA VAL A 93 1.93 -8.50 0.30
C VAL A 93 2.11 -7.54 1.47
N ASN A 94 2.85 -7.96 2.51
CA ASN A 94 3.17 -7.11 3.66
C ASN A 94 4.58 -6.48 3.52
N GLY A 95 4.92 -5.59 4.44
CA GLY A 95 6.17 -4.84 4.40
C GLY A 95 7.36 -5.58 4.97
N HIS A 96 7.19 -6.83 5.44
CA HIS A 96 8.25 -7.56 6.13
C HIS A 96 9.42 -7.88 5.20
N ASP A 97 9.12 -8.42 4.01
CA ASP A 97 10.14 -8.77 3.02
C ASP A 97 10.90 -7.52 2.54
N MET A 98 10.19 -6.39 2.40
CA MET A 98 10.80 -5.11 2.05
C MET A 98 11.82 -4.65 3.09
N LEU A 99 11.57 -4.84 4.39
CA LEU A 99 12.53 -4.48 5.43
C LEU A 99 13.79 -5.34 5.39
N ILE A 100 13.66 -6.63 5.09
CA ILE A 100 14.81 -7.53 4.94
C ILE A 100 15.69 -7.03 3.79
N TYR A 101 15.10 -6.76 2.63
CA TYR A 101 15.84 -6.22 1.48
C TYR A 101 16.48 -4.86 1.76
N GLN A 102 15.79 -3.99 2.51
CA GLN A 102 16.35 -2.69 2.90
C GLN A 102 17.54 -2.82 3.88
N ALA A 103 17.49 -3.80 4.79
CA ALA A 103 18.57 -4.06 5.74
C ALA A 103 19.82 -4.61 5.04
N GLU A 104 19.65 -5.54 4.09
CA GLU A 104 20.73 -6.08 3.26
C GLU A 104 21.40 -4.97 2.44
N ALA A 105 20.62 -4.17 1.71
CA ALA A 105 21.15 -3.05 0.92
C ALA A 105 21.86 -2.00 1.79
N SER A 106 21.35 -1.73 2.99
CA SER A 106 22.01 -0.80 3.93
C SER A 106 23.34 -1.38 4.43
N TRP A 107 23.41 -2.68 4.70
CA TRP A 107 24.63 -3.35 5.15
C TRP A 107 25.73 -3.33 4.07
N GLU A 108 25.36 -3.51 2.80
CA GLU A 108 26.29 -3.38 1.67
C GLU A 108 26.88 -1.97 1.53
N ILE A 109 26.06 -0.93 1.74
CA ILE A 109 26.52 0.47 1.69
C ILE A 109 27.47 0.78 2.85
N TRP A 110 27.19 0.29 4.06
CA TRP A 110 27.99 0.57 5.25
C TRP A 110 29.34 -0.14 5.26
N ASN A 111 29.45 -1.31 4.63
CA ASN A 111 30.71 -2.06 4.53
C ASN A 111 31.60 -1.65 3.35
N GLN A 112 31.16 -0.70 2.53
CA GLN A 112 31.98 -0.07 1.48
C GLN A 112 32.63 1.26 1.93
N GLY A 113 32.49 1.63 3.21
CA GLY A 113 33.20 2.74 3.85
C GLY A 113 34.46 2.29 4.58
#